data_AF-A0A950UQL1-F1
#
_entry.id   AF-A0A950UQL1-F1
#
_cell.length_a   1.000
_cell.length_b   1.000
_cell.length_c   1.000
_cell.angle_alpha   90.00
_cell.angle_beta   90.00
_cell.angle_gamma   90.00
#
_symmetry.space_group_name_H-M   'P 1'
#
loop_
_entity.id
_entity.type
_entity.pdbx_description
1 polymer ?
#
loop_
_entity_poly.entity_id
_entity_poly.type
_entity_poly.pdbx_seq_one_letter_code
_entity_poly.pdbx_strand_id
1 'polypeptide(L)' 'MATSPSSEEMAAIVAAIELVWPKPVVVAPARPQESNWKWSGRWWGPLDHVSGRKRPWRPR' A
#
# COMPACT_ATOMS: atom_id res chain seq x y z
N MET A 1 29.76 1.21 27.87
CA MET A 1 30.12 0.70 26.53
C MET A 1 29.40 1.57 25.52
N ALA A 2 30.12 2.23 24.60
CA ALA A 2 29.48 3.03 23.57
C ALA A 2 28.72 2.08 22.63
N THR A 3 27.41 2.27 22.51
CA THR A 3 26.52 1.43 21.67
C THR A 3 26.32 2.02 20.28
N SER A 4 27.04 3.10 19.94
CA SER A 4 26.91 3.79 18.66
C SER A 4 27.90 3.22 17.65
N PRO A 5 27.45 2.80 16.46
CA PRO A 5 28.34 2.36 15.38
C PRO A 5 29.32 3.47 14.99
N SER A 6 30.50 3.05 14.54
CA SER A 6 31.49 3.94 13.94
C SER A 6 30.95 4.58 12.65
N SER A 7 31.62 5.65 12.18
CA SER A 7 31.25 6.33 10.94
C SER A 7 31.27 5.40 9.72
N GLU A 8 32.21 4.45 9.69
CA GLU A 8 32.33 3.47 8.61
C GLU A 8 31.19 2.45 8.65
N GLU A 9 30.86 1.93 9.85
CA GLU A 9 29.73 1.02 10.03
C GLU A 9 28.39 1.70 9.69
N MET A 10 28.23 2.97 10.07
CA MET A 10 27.07 3.76 9.68
C MET A 10 26.94 3.90 8.16
N ALA A 11 28.06 4.17 7.47
CA ALA A 11 28.07 4.28 6.01
C ALA A 11 27.70 2.93 5.35
N ALA A 12 28.23 1.82 5.85
CA ALA A 12 27.91 0.48 5.35
C ALA A 12 26.42 0.12 5.54
N ILE A 13 25.83 0.46 6.70
CA ILE A 13 24.41 0.23 6.98
C ILE A 13 23.53 1.03 6.01
N VAL A 14 23.82 2.32 5.81
CA VAL A 14 23.04 3.18 4.89
C VAL A 14 23.12 2.65 3.47
N ALA A 15 24.33 2.32 2.98
CA ALA A 15 24.50 1.77 1.63
C ALA A 15 23.72 0.46 1.42
N ALA A 16 23.71 -0.43 2.42
CA ALA A 16 22.95 -1.67 2.35
C ALA A 16 21.44 -1.42 2.28
N ILE A 17 20.93 -0.47 3.07
CA ILE A 17 19.51 -0.07 3.02
C ILE A 17 19.18 0.47 1.63
N GLU A 18 19.96 1.39 1.09
CA GLU A 18 19.71 1.98 -0.23
C GLU A 18 19.73 0.94 -1.37
N LEU A 19 20.60 -0.07 -1.26
CA LEU A 19 20.69 -1.16 -2.23
C LEU A 19 19.49 -2.11 -2.18
N VAL A 20 19.01 -2.43 -0.96
CA VAL A 20 17.97 -3.44 -0.74
C VAL A 20 16.57 -2.81 -0.74
N TRP A 21 16.44 -1.51 -0.50
CA TRP A 21 15.14 -0.89 -0.35
C TRP A 21 14.35 -0.96 -1.66
N PRO A 22 13.12 -1.50 -1.64
CA PRO A 22 12.30 -1.54 -2.83
C PRO A 22 11.96 -0.10 -3.26
N LYS A 23 12.33 0.25 -4.49
CA LYS A 23 11.87 1.50 -5.09
C LYS A 23 10.37 1.38 -5.35
N PRO A 24 9.57 2.40 -5.02
CA PRO A 24 8.15 2.39 -5.36
C PRO A 24 8.05 2.28 -6.88
N VAL A 25 7.58 1.13 -7.36
CA VAL A 25 7.21 0.97 -8.76
C VAL A 25 5.89 1.71 -8.90
N VAL A 26 5.89 2.79 -9.66
CA VAL A 26 4.66 3.46 -10.08
C VAL A 26 3.98 2.52 -11.08
N VAL A 27 3.15 1.63 -10.55
CA VAL A 27 2.27 0.81 -11.38
C VAL A 27 1.17 1.73 -11.87
N ALA A 28 1.00 1.83 -13.20
CA ALA A 28 -0.16 2.49 -13.79
C ALA A 28 -1.43 1.95 -13.11
N PRO A 29 -2.46 2.77 -12.86
CA PRO A 29 -3.66 2.29 -12.19
C PRO A 29 -4.20 1.09 -12.95
N ALA A 30 -4.05 -0.10 -12.36
CA ALA A 30 -4.68 -1.30 -12.87
C ALA A 30 -6.18 -1.00 -12.88
N ARG A 31 -6.88 -1.44 -13.93
CA ARG A 31 -8.35 -1.42 -13.90
C ARG A 31 -8.80 -2.04 -12.57
N PRO A 32 -9.80 -1.46 -11.87
CA PRO A 32 -10.25 -1.99 -10.59
C PRO A 32 -10.44 -3.49 -10.73
N GLN A 33 -9.59 -4.28 -10.06
CA GLN A 33 -9.74 -5.73 -10.10
C GLN A 33 -11.00 -6.01 -9.30
N GLU A 34 -12.04 -6.52 -9.96
CA GLU A 34 -13.26 -6.92 -9.29
C GLU A 34 -12.89 -7.94 -8.20
N SER A 35 -13.20 -7.61 -6.95
CA SER A 35 -12.87 -8.47 -5.82
C SER A 35 -13.65 -9.77 -5.96
N ASN A 36 -12.97 -10.85 -6.37
CA ASN A 36 -13.59 -12.17 -6.54
C ASN A 36 -14.00 -12.82 -5.21
N TRP A 37 -13.84 -12.12 -4.09
CA TRP A 37 -14.05 -12.65 -2.76
C TRP A 37 -15.49 -12.50 -2.30
N LYS A 38 -16.07 -13.63 -1.90
CA LYS A 38 -17.43 -13.74 -1.38
C LYS A 38 -17.39 -14.36 0.01
N TRP A 39 -18.09 -13.77 0.97
CA TRP A 39 -18.37 -14.39 2.27
C TRP A 39 -19.87 -14.70 2.34
N SER A 40 -20.25 -15.96 2.60
CA SER A 40 -21.67 -16.37 2.65
C SER A 40 -22.49 -15.90 1.43
N GLY A 41 -21.89 -15.94 0.23
CA GLY A 41 -22.51 -15.50 -1.02
C GLY A 41 -22.56 -13.98 -1.25
N ARG A 42 -22.14 -13.17 -0.28
CA ARG A 42 -22.08 -11.70 -0.40
C ARG A 42 -20.69 -11.26 -0.82
N TRP A 43 -20.63 -10.38 -1.83
CA TRP A 43 -19.39 -9.76 -2.27
C TRP A 43 -18.79 -8.91 -1.17
N TRP A 44 -17.52 -9.16 -0.84
CA TRP A 44 -16.74 -8.29 0.05
C TRP A 44 -15.97 -7.28 -0.80
N GLY A 45 -16.72 -6.40 -1.48
CA GLY A 45 -16.18 -5.32 -2.30
C GLY A 45 -16.78 -3.97 -1.88
N PRO A 46 -16.26 -2.85 -2.39
CA PRO A 46 -16.88 -1.54 -2.22
C PRO A 46 -18.36 -1.64 -2.62
N LEU A 47 -19.27 -1.26 -1.70
CA LEU A 47 -20.73 -1.36 -1.85
C LEU A 47 -21.29 -0.43 -2.96
N ASP A 48 -20.41 0.19 -3.72
CA ASP A 48 -20.62 1.21 -4.74
C ASP A 48 -21.57 0.71 -5.82
N HIS A 49 -21.45 -0.57 -6.20
CA HIS A 49 -22.23 -1.16 -7.30
C HIS A 49 -23.57 -1.76 -6.84
N VAL A 50 -23.77 -1.99 -5.54
CA VAL A 50 -24.96 -2.71 -5.02
C VAL A 50 -25.97 -1.78 -4.35
N SER A 51 -25.67 -0.51 -4.11
CA SER A 51 -26.71 0.42 -3.69
C SER A 51 -26.41 1.84 -4.12
N GLY A 52 -27.36 2.45 -4.82
CA GLY A 52 -27.44 3.88 -5.07
C GLY A 52 -27.58 4.73 -3.80
N ARG A 53 -26.87 4.39 -2.72
CA ARG A 53 -26.72 5.24 -1.55
C ARG A 53 -25.74 6.37 -1.90
N LYS A 54 -26.28 7.39 -2.57
CA LYS A 54 -25.69 8.73 -2.61
C LYS A 54 -25.36 9.13 -1.18
N ARG A 55 -24.07 9.18 -0.83
CA ARG A 55 -23.63 9.76 0.44
C ARG A 55 -23.75 11.27 0.31
N PRO A 56 -24.55 11.94 1.15
CA PRO A 56 -24.90 13.35 0.96
C PRO A 56 -23.75 14.34 1.20
N TRP A 57 -22.57 13.90 1.66
CA TRP A 57 -21.44 14.79 2.02
C TRP A 57 -20.21 14.69 1.09
N ARG A 58 -20.31 14.04 -0.08
CA ARG A 58 -19.23 14.09 -1.09
C ARG A 58 -19.50 15.24 -2.08
N PRO A 59 -18.66 16.29 -2.15
CA PRO A 59 -18.75 17.30 -3.20
C PRO A 59 -18.34 16.70 -4.55
N ARG A 60 -18.96 17.23 -5.63
CA ARG A 60 -18.71 16.83 -7.02
C ARG A 60 -17.35 17.31 -7.52
#